data_AF-A0A0F9AR73-F1
#
_entry.id   AF-A0A0F9AR73-F1
#
_cell.length_a   1.000
_cell.length_b   1.000
_cell.length_c   1.000
_cell.angle_alpha   90.00
_cell.angle_beta   90.00
_cell.angle_gamma   90.00
#
_symmetry.space_group_name_H-M   'P 1'
#
loop_
_entity.id
_entity.type
_entity.pdbx_description
1 polymer ?
#
loop_
_entity_poly.entity_id
_entity_poly.type
_entity_poly.pdbx_seq_one_letter_code
_entity_poly.pdbx_strand_id
1 'polypeptide(L)' 'MKEVFTFVAIVLAVLCFVLGTAALGSKVSCKAKTAEIRYQSDWGFFSGCRIKVEDGKWIPLERYYYRELGEGDR' A
#
# COMPACT_ATOMS: atom_id res chain seq x y z
N MET A 1 26.78 -19.71 -22.97
CA MET A 1 26.94 -18.91 -21.73
C MET A 1 26.36 -17.49 -21.85
N LYS A 2 26.66 -16.73 -22.92
CA LYS A 2 26.08 -15.37 -23.12
C LYS A 2 24.56 -15.32 -23.13
N GLU A 3 23.89 -16.25 -23.83
CA GLU A 3 22.43 -16.29 -23.95
C GLU A 3 21.72 -16.56 -22.61
N VAL A 4 22.31 -17.42 -21.76
CA VAL A 4 21.79 -17.71 -20.42
C VAL A 4 21.89 -16.47 -19.52
N PHE A 5 23.00 -15.72 -19.64
CA PHE A 5 23.20 -14.49 -18.87
C PHE A 5 22.19 -13.39 -19.28
N THR A 6 21.91 -13.27 -20.58
CA THR A 6 20.90 -12.35 -21.10
C THR A 6 19.51 -12.73 -20.61
N PHE A 7 19.16 -14.02 -20.63
CA PHE A 7 17.86 -14.49 -20.16
C PHE A 7 17.66 -14.21 -18.66
N VAL A 8 18.66 -14.51 -17.83
CA VAL A 8 18.61 -14.23 -16.38
C VAL A 8 18.48 -12.72 -16.12
N ALA A 9 19.22 -11.88 -16.84
CA ALA A 9 19.14 -10.43 -16.69
C ALA A 9 17.75 -9.86 -17.04
N ILE A 10 17.10 -10.38 -18.09
CA ILE A 10 15.75 -9.97 -18.48
C ILE A 10 14.73 -10.39 -17.41
N VAL A 11 14.79 -11.63 -16.93
CA VAL A 11 13.88 -12.12 -15.89
C VAL A 11 14.01 -11.28 -14.61
N LEU A 12 15.23 -10.96 -14.21
CA LEU A 12 15.52 -10.17 -13.02
C LEU A 12 15.02 -8.72 -13.18
N ALA A 13 15.19 -8.12 -14.36
CA ALA A 13 14.67 -6.79 -14.68
C ALA A 13 13.13 -6.75 -14.63
N VAL A 14 12.46 -7.77 -15.16
CA VAL A 14 10.98 -7.88 -15.12
C VAL A 14 10.49 -8.03 -13.68
N LEU A 15 11.15 -8.87 -12.87
CA LEU A 15 10.83 -9.02 -11.44
C LEU A 15 10.98 -7.71 -10.67
N CYS A 16 12.09 -6.99 -10.87
CA CYS A 16 12.30 -5.67 -10.27
C CYS A 16 11.22 -4.66 -10.72
N PHE A 17 10.81 -4.70 -11.98
CA PHE A 17 9.78 -3.82 -12.52
C PHE A 17 8.39 -4.11 -11.91
N VAL A 18 8.02 -5.38 -11.77
CA VAL A 18 6.75 -5.80 -11.14
C VAL A 18 6.72 -5.42 -9.65
N LEU A 19 7.81 -5.68 -8.92
CA LEU A 19 7.92 -5.33 -7.50
C LEU A 19 7.91 -3.80 -7.29
N GLY A 20 8.60 -3.06 -8.16
CA GLY A 20 8.64 -1.59 -8.10
C GLY A 20 7.28 -0.95 -8.37
N THR A 21 6.54 -1.44 -9.37
CA THR A 21 5.20 -0.93 -9.71
C THR A 21 4.17 -1.28 -8.64
N ALA A 22 4.22 -2.47 -8.05
CA ALA A 22 3.36 -2.87 -6.94
C ALA A 22 3.53 -1.93 -5.73
N ALA A 23 4.78 -1.63 -5.34
CA ALA A 23 5.07 -0.74 -4.21
C ALA A 23 4.59 0.71 -4.44
N LEU A 24 4.64 1.20 -5.68
CA LEU A 24 4.13 2.53 -6.03
C LEU A 24 2.60 2.58 -6.04
N GLY A 25 1.94 1.56 -6.59
CA GLY A 25 0.48 1.47 -6.63
C GLY A 25 -0.15 1.47 -5.24
N SER A 26 0.45 0.78 -4.28
CA SER A 26 -0.05 0.73 -2.90
C SER A 26 0.06 2.07 -2.17
N LYS A 27 1.12 2.85 -2.42
CA LYS A 27 1.28 4.21 -1.86
C LYS A 27 0.22 5.18 -2.39
N VAL A 28 0.00 5.16 -3.70
CA VAL A 28 -0.98 6.05 -4.36
C VAL A 28 -2.40 5.69 -3.92
N SER A 29 -2.72 4.40 -3.86
CA SER A 29 -4.04 3.94 -3.38
C SER A 29 -4.30 4.32 -1.93
N CYS A 30 -3.28 4.25 -1.06
CA CYS A 30 -3.37 4.70 0.33
C CYS A 30 -3.73 6.19 0.41
N LYS A 31 -2.95 7.04 -0.28
CA LYS A 31 -3.20 8.48 -0.29
C LYS A 31 -4.59 8.83 -0.84
N ALA A 32 -5.02 8.16 -1.91
CA ALA A 32 -6.33 8.37 -2.53
C ALA A 32 -7.49 8.00 -1.58
N LYS A 33 -7.46 6.82 -0.94
CA LYS A 33 -8.51 6.43 0.02
C LYS A 33 -8.57 7.35 1.23
N THR A 34 -7.43 7.86 1.66
CA THR A 34 -7.35 8.75 2.83
C THR A 34 -7.68 10.21 2.51
N ALA A 35 -7.69 10.58 1.23
CA ALA A 35 -8.04 11.92 0.78
C ALA A 35 -9.51 12.25 1.08
N GLU A 36 -10.40 11.26 1.05
CA GLU A 36 -11.83 11.44 1.37
C GLU A 36 -12.09 11.65 2.87
N ILE A 37 -11.31 11.01 3.73
CA ILE A 37 -11.52 10.98 5.19
C ILE A 37 -10.71 12.03 5.98
N ARG A 38 -10.00 12.94 5.29
CA ARG A 38 -9.20 14.06 5.88
C ARG A 38 -8.17 13.68 6.97
N TYR A 39 -7.85 12.40 7.16
CA TYR A 39 -6.82 11.96 8.10
C TYR A 39 -5.43 11.99 7.46
N GLN A 40 -4.39 12.24 8.27
CA GLN A 40 -3.01 12.03 7.82
C GLN A 40 -2.79 10.54 7.56
N SER A 41 -2.15 10.21 6.44
CA SER A 41 -1.89 8.85 6.03
C SER A 41 -0.42 8.57 5.80
N ASP A 42 -0.03 7.33 6.11
CA ASP A 42 1.31 6.82 5.95
C ASP A 42 1.24 5.41 5.37
N TRP A 43 2.07 5.14 4.36
CA TRP A 43 2.17 3.80 3.78
C TRP A 43 3.48 3.16 4.19
N GLY A 44 3.39 2.01 4.86
CA GLY A 44 4.52 1.13 5.13
C GLY A 44 4.43 -0.13 4.29
N PHE A 45 5.57 -0.59 3.77
CA PHE A 45 5.63 -1.81 2.93
C PHE A 45 5.04 -3.04 3.64
N PHE A 46 5.35 -3.22 4.93
CA PHE A 46 4.85 -4.33 5.74
C PHE A 46 3.52 -4.03 6.46
N SER A 47 3.29 -2.77 6.82
CA SER A 47 2.11 -2.37 7.61
C SER A 47 0.93 -1.92 6.76
N GLY A 48 1.08 -1.86 5.44
CA GLY A 48 0.10 -1.32 4.52
C GLY A 48 -0.20 0.16 4.77
N CYS A 49 -1.42 0.57 4.41
CA CYS A 49 -1.90 1.93 4.59
C CYS A 49 -2.37 2.16 6.03
N ARG A 50 -1.82 3.17 6.69
CA ARG A 50 -2.20 3.58 8.05
C ARG A 50 -2.70 5.01 8.03
N ILE A 51 -3.65 5.30 8.92
CA ILE A 51 -4.16 6.65 9.17
C ILE A 51 -3.94 7.05 10.61
N LYS A 52 -3.73 8.34 10.82
CA LYS A 52 -3.62 8.96 12.14
C LYS A 52 -5.00 9.47 12.56
N VAL A 53 -5.64 8.76 13.48
CA VAL A 53 -6.98 9.12 13.99
C VAL A 53 -6.89 10.11 15.15
N GLU A 54 -5.83 9.99 15.96
CA GLU A 54 -5.53 10.87 17.11
C GLU A 54 -4.03 11.17 17.14
N ASP A 55 -3.64 12.23 17.85
CA ASP A 55 -2.23 12.53 18.04
C ASP A 55 -1.49 11.35 18.69
N GLY A 56 -0.48 10.83 17.99
CA GLY A 56 0.27 9.64 18.40
C GLY A 56 -0.36 8.29 18.08
N LYS A 57 -1.61 8.24 17.57
CA LYS A 57 -2.33 6.98 17.32
C LYS A 57 -2.54 6.71 15.84
N TRP A 58 -1.81 5.73 15.34
CA TRP A 58 -1.91 5.23 13.97
C TRP A 58 -2.66 3.91 13.95
N ILE A 59 -3.69 3.81 13.12
CA ILE A 59 -4.42 2.56 12.87
C ILE A 59 -4.34 2.18 11.39
N PRO A 60 -4.36 0.89 11.05
CA PRO A 60 -4.49 0.46 9.67
C PRO A 60 -5.85 0.90 9.12
N LEU A 61 -5.84 1.34 7.86
CA LEU A 61 -7.03 1.87 7.19
C LEU A 61 -8.16 0.84 7.12
N GLU A 62 -7.86 -0.46 6.95
CA GLU A 62 -8.89 -1.51 6.98
C GLU A 62 -9.70 -1.51 8.28
N ARG A 63 -9.08 -1.21 9.44
CA ARG A 63 -9.81 -1.16 10.72
C ARG A 63 -10.73 0.04 10.83
N TYR A 64 -10.37 1.16 10.21
CA TYR A 64 -11.23 2.35 10.19
C TYR A 64 -12.52 2.05 9.41
N TYR A 65 -12.39 1.55 8.19
CA TYR A 65 -13.56 1.17 7.37
C TYR A 65 -14.41 0.10 8.05
N TYR A 66 -13.81 -0.88 8.72
CA TYR A 66 -14.56 -1.91 9.43
C TYR A 66 -15.37 -1.34 10.61
N ARG A 67 -14.83 -0.33 11.32
CA ARG A 67 -15.55 0.35 12.40
C ARG A 67 -16.69 1.22 11.85
N GLU A 68 -16.46 1.99 10.80
CA GLU A 68 -17.47 2.94 10.30
C GLU A 68 -18.54 2.28 9.42
N LEU A 69 -18.20 1.26 8.63
CA LEU A 69 -19.17 0.50 7.81
C LEU A 69 -19.84 -0.64 8.60
N GLY A 70 -19.23 -1.11 9.69
CA GLY A 70 -19.80 -2.13 10.58
C GLY A 70 -20.79 -1.59 11.61
N GLU A 71 -20.86 -0.26 11.79
CA GLU A 71 -21.70 0.41 12.78
C GLU A 71 -22.84 1.19 12.09
N GLY A 72 -23.42 0.61 11.04
CA GLY A 72 -24.57 1.13 10.29
C GLY A 72 -25.68 0.11 10.02
N ASP A 73 -25.60 -1.10 10.61
CA ASP A 73 -26.57 -2.19 10.42
C ASP A 73 -27.08 -2.74 11.77
N ARG A 74 -27.67 -1.85 12.58
CA ARG A 74 -28.63 -2.20 13.65
C ARG A 74 -29.72 -1.15 13.74
#